data_AF-X0XPV9-F1
#
_entry.id   AF-X0XPV9-F1
#
_cell.length_a   1.000
_cell.length_b   1.000
_cell.length_c   1.000
_cell.angle_alpha   90.00
_cell.angle_beta   90.00
_cell.angle_gamma   90.00
#
_symmetry.space_group_name_H-M   'P 1'
#
loop_
_entity.id
_entity.type
_entity.pdbx_description
1 polymer ?
#
loop_
_entity_poly.entity_id
_entity_poly.type
_entity_poly.pdbx_seq_one_letter_code
_entity_poly.pdbx_strand_id
1 'polypeptide(L)'
;IIDEVEKTLALVDMKIARDYASLVPDENVRATIFAMIEKELALTAEMVLKVSGGTEIAGRFSQFRGSLAVRLPTTNEVNREQVDLLRRFRATETDAEREKFKSALLLSINTVAAGLGATG
;
A
#
# COMPACT_ATOMS: atom_id res chain seq x y z
N ILE A 1 18.86 1.72 10.34
CA ILE A 1 18.15 0.53 9.81
C ILE A 1 16.80 0.37 10.50
N ILE A 2 16.74 0.08 11.82
CA ILE A 2 15.45 -0.12 12.53
C ILE A 2 14.48 1.08 12.39
N ASP A 3 14.97 2.32 12.49
CA ASP A 3 14.13 3.51 12.33
C ASP A 3 13.46 3.60 10.95
N GLU A 4 14.16 3.20 9.89
CA GLU A 4 13.60 3.22 8.53
C GLU A 4 12.57 2.10 8.33
N VAL A 5 12.82 0.90 8.88
CA VAL A 5 11.82 -0.17 8.91
C VAL A 5 10.56 0.30 9.63
N GLU A 6 10.71 0.95 10.79
CA GLU A 6 9.59 1.46 11.57
C GLU A 6 8.78 2.54 10.81
N LYS A 7 9.46 3.46 10.12
CA LYS A 7 8.80 4.46 9.27
C LYS A 7 8.09 3.83 8.09
N THR A 8 8.68 2.82 7.44
CA THR A 8 8.06 2.08 6.34
C THR A 8 6.81 1.33 6.80
N LEU A 9 6.82 0.73 8.00
CA LEU A 9 5.63 0.09 8.58
C LEU A 9 4.48 1.09 8.75
N ALA A 10 4.77 2.36 9.07
CA ALA A 10 3.74 3.39 9.21
C ALA A 10 3.09 3.83 7.88
N LEU A 11 3.67 3.45 6.73
CA LEU A 11 3.09 3.69 5.41
C LEU A 11 2.09 2.61 4.99
N VAL A 12 2.09 1.45 5.65
CA VAL A 12 1.35 0.26 5.20
C VAL A 12 -0.13 0.37 5.57
N ASP A 13 -1.00 0.17 4.58
CA ASP A 13 -2.44 -0.01 4.75
C ASP A 13 -2.86 -1.40 4.26
N MET A 14 -3.13 -2.32 5.19
CA MET A 14 -3.51 -3.71 4.86
C MET A 14 -4.90 -3.85 4.23
N LYS A 15 -5.78 -2.85 4.37
CA LYS A 15 -7.08 -2.87 3.68
C LYS A 15 -6.87 -2.63 2.20
N ILE A 16 -6.06 -1.64 1.85
CA ILE A 16 -5.69 -1.36 0.45
C ILE A 16 -4.93 -2.55 -0.14
N ALA A 17 -3.97 -3.11 0.59
CA ALA A 17 -3.26 -4.30 0.12
C ALA A 17 -4.22 -5.48 -0.18
N ARG A 18 -5.28 -5.64 0.62
CA ARG A 18 -6.33 -6.64 0.41
C ARG A 18 -7.17 -6.34 -0.84
N ASP A 19 -7.48 -5.07 -1.10
CA ASP A 19 -8.17 -4.65 -2.32
C ASP A 19 -7.35 -5.00 -3.56
N TYR A 20 -6.03 -4.80 -3.54
CA TYR A 20 -5.14 -5.26 -4.61
C TYR A 20 -5.11 -6.78 -4.73
N ALA A 21 -5.03 -7.50 -3.62
CA ALA A 21 -5.07 -8.96 -3.62
C ALA A 21 -6.37 -9.51 -4.24
N SER A 22 -7.48 -8.77 -4.14
CA SER A 22 -8.76 -9.14 -4.79
C SER A 22 -8.67 -9.23 -6.32
N LEU A 23 -7.65 -8.62 -6.94
CA LEU A 23 -7.40 -8.69 -8.38
C LEU A 23 -6.77 -10.03 -8.82
N VAL A 24 -6.41 -10.90 -7.88
CA VAL A 24 -5.94 -12.26 -8.15
C VAL A 24 -7.16 -13.18 -8.29
N PRO A 25 -7.38 -13.82 -9.46
CA PRO A 25 -8.57 -14.65 -9.70
C PRO A 25 -8.60 -15.93 -8.86
N ASP A 26 -7.44 -16.52 -8.60
CA ASP A 26 -7.33 -17.73 -7.78
C ASP A 26 -7.45 -17.39 -6.30
N GLU A 27 -8.59 -17.75 -5.71
CA GLU A 27 -8.90 -17.45 -4.32
C GLU A 27 -8.02 -18.19 -3.32
N ASN A 28 -7.57 -19.40 -3.65
CA ASN A 28 -6.72 -20.20 -2.77
C ASN A 28 -5.31 -19.59 -2.71
N VAL A 29 -4.77 -19.21 -3.87
CA VAL A 29 -3.48 -18.50 -3.95
C VAL A 29 -3.58 -17.17 -3.23
N ARG A 30 -4.64 -16.39 -3.50
CA ARG A 30 -4.90 -15.09 -2.84
C ARG A 30 -4.93 -15.23 -1.31
N ALA A 31 -5.74 -16.15 -0.78
CA ALA A 31 -5.91 -16.31 0.65
C ALA A 31 -4.62 -16.79 1.33
N THR A 32 -3.94 -17.75 0.73
CA THR A 32 -2.70 -18.33 1.28
C THR A 32 -1.60 -17.28 1.38
N ILE A 33 -1.32 -16.59 0.28
CA ILE A 33 -0.20 -15.63 0.21
C ILE A 33 -0.51 -14.37 1.02
N PHE A 34 -1.75 -13.87 0.97
CA PHE A 34 -2.10 -12.67 1.73
C PHE A 34 -2.03 -12.90 3.23
N ALA A 35 -2.46 -14.08 3.72
CA ALA A 35 -2.32 -14.44 5.13
C ALA A 35 -0.86 -14.52 5.60
N MET A 36 0.05 -15.00 4.73
CA MET A 36 1.49 -15.00 5.02
C MET A 36 2.03 -13.57 5.17
N ILE A 37 1.63 -12.66 4.27
CA ILE A 37 2.03 -11.24 4.32
C ILE A 37 1.50 -10.58 5.60
N GLU A 38 0.24 -10.79 5.95
CA GLU A 38 -0.37 -10.25 7.18
C GLU A 38 0.39 -10.72 8.44
N LYS A 39 0.71 -12.01 8.49
CA LYS A 39 1.44 -12.58 9.62
C LYS A 39 2.85 -11.99 9.74
N GLU A 40 3.57 -11.87 8.62
CA GLU A 40 4.94 -11.35 8.62
C GLU A 40 4.97 -9.85 8.96
N LEU A 41 4.01 -9.06 8.48
CA LEU A 41 3.90 -7.65 8.82
C LEU A 41 3.67 -7.46 10.33
N ALA A 42 2.75 -8.25 10.91
CA ALA A 42 2.46 -8.22 12.34
C ALA A 42 3.69 -8.61 13.18
N LEU A 43 4.39 -9.68 12.79
CA LEU A 43 5.62 -10.12 13.44
C LEU A 43 6.71 -9.05 13.35
N THR A 44 6.87 -8.43 12.18
CA THR A 44 7.85 -7.36 11.97
C THR A 44 7.56 -6.16 12.87
N ALA A 45 6.29 -5.73 12.95
CA ALA A 45 5.88 -4.64 13.82
C ALA A 45 6.15 -4.95 15.31
N GLU A 46 5.83 -6.17 15.76
CA GLU A 46 6.13 -6.62 17.12
C GLU A 46 7.64 -6.57 17.41
N MET A 47 8.46 -7.11 16.51
CA MET A 47 9.91 -7.18 16.69
C MET A 47 10.57 -5.80 16.65
N VAL A 48 10.11 -4.91 15.77
CA VAL A 48 10.59 -3.52 15.70
C VAL A 48 10.32 -2.80 17.01
N LEU A 49 9.12 -2.93 17.60
CA LEU A 49 8.79 -2.31 18.88
C LEU A 49 9.62 -2.88 20.04
N LYS A 50 9.84 -4.19 20.06
CA LYS A 50 10.72 -4.83 21.06
C LYS A 50 12.15 -4.29 20.99
N VAL A 51 12.69 -4.11 19.79
CA VAL A 51 14.06 -3.62 19.59
C VAL A 51 14.16 -2.12 19.86
N SER A 52 13.17 -1.33 19.46
CA SER A 52 13.19 0.13 19.64
C SER A 52 12.78 0.59 21.04
N GLY A 53 12.15 -0.29 21.83
CA GLY A 53 11.54 0.05 23.12
C GLY A 53 10.28 0.92 23.00
N GLY A 54 9.73 1.05 21.80
CA GLY A 54 8.52 1.83 21.52
C GLY A 54 7.24 1.07 21.89
N THR A 55 6.15 1.80 22.08
CA THR A 55 4.81 1.25 22.34
C THR A 55 3.87 1.38 21.15
N GLU A 56 4.24 2.17 20.14
CA GLU A 56 3.46 2.41 18.93
C GLU A 56 4.41 2.61 17.74
N ILE A 57 4.06 2.03 16.59
CA ILE A 57 4.84 2.17 15.35
C ILE A 57 4.97 3.65 14.97
N ALA A 58 6.21 4.06 14.78
CA ALA A 58 6.62 5.41 14.46
C ALA A 58 6.21 6.46 15.51
N GLY A 59 5.81 6.05 16.73
CA GLY A 59 5.40 6.96 17.80
C GLY A 59 6.51 7.95 18.19
N ARG A 60 7.77 7.55 18.04
CA ARG A 60 8.97 8.38 18.26
C ARG A 60 9.17 9.45 17.18
N PHE A 61 8.46 9.38 16.06
CA PHE A 61 8.58 10.28 14.90
C PHE A 61 7.33 11.13 14.70
N SER A 62 6.97 11.94 15.70
CA SER A 62 5.72 12.73 15.71
C SER A 62 5.55 13.63 14.48
N GLN A 63 6.61 14.31 14.03
CA GLN A 63 6.59 15.14 12.82
C GLN A 63 6.32 14.31 11.55
N PHE A 64 6.93 13.13 11.45
CA PHE A 64 6.72 12.21 10.33
C PHE A 64 5.26 11.73 10.31
N ARG A 65 4.73 11.30 11.46
CA ARG A 65 3.31 10.90 11.59
C ARG A 65 2.35 12.04 11.25
N GLY A 66 2.66 13.26 11.68
CA GLY A 66 1.89 14.45 11.30
C GLY A 66 1.86 14.67 9.79
N SER A 67 3.01 14.51 9.12
CA SER A 67 3.07 14.59 7.65
C SER A 67 2.29 13.47 6.96
N LEU A 68 2.36 12.23 7.48
CA LEU A 68 1.59 11.10 6.96
C LEU A 68 0.08 11.32 7.09
N ALA A 69 -0.37 11.82 8.24
CA ALA A 69 -1.79 12.08 8.49
C ALA A 69 -2.39 13.07 7.48
N VAL A 70 -1.58 13.99 6.93
CA VAL A 70 -2.01 14.92 5.90
C VAL A 70 -2.04 14.28 4.51
N ARG A 71 -1.02 13.50 4.13
CA ARG A 71 -0.86 13.02 2.75
C ARG A 71 -1.45 11.65 2.45
N LEU A 72 -1.52 10.76 3.44
CA LEU A 72 -2.03 9.39 3.25
C LEU A 72 -3.51 9.35 2.88
N PRO A 73 -4.43 10.16 3.43
CA PRO A 73 -5.85 10.08 3.07
C PRO A 73 -6.09 10.18 1.55
N THR A 74 -5.57 11.23 0.91
CA THR A 74 -5.68 11.42 -0.54
C THR A 74 -4.92 10.33 -1.32
N THR A 75 -3.74 9.94 -0.86
CA THR A 75 -2.97 8.84 -1.47
C THR A 75 -3.74 7.51 -1.45
N ASN A 76 -4.48 7.27 -0.37
CA ASN A 76 -5.25 6.06 -0.14
C ASN A 76 -6.55 6.02 -0.97
N GLU A 77 -7.15 7.19 -1.25
CA GLU A 77 -8.25 7.32 -2.23
C GLU A 77 -7.78 6.93 -3.63
N VAL A 78 -6.65 7.48 -4.08
CA VAL A 78 -6.08 7.17 -5.40
C VAL A 78 -5.67 5.71 -5.52
N ASN A 79 -5.15 5.10 -4.45
CA ASN A 79 -4.89 3.66 -4.42
C ASN A 79 -6.14 2.82 -4.66
N ARG A 80 -7.28 3.19 -4.06
CA ARG A 80 -8.55 2.48 -4.26
C ARG A 80 -9.07 2.65 -5.69
N GLU A 81 -8.99 3.86 -6.24
CA GLU A 81 -9.32 4.09 -7.65
C GLU A 81 -8.41 3.30 -8.60
N GLN A 82 -7.12 3.18 -8.26
CA GLN A 82 -6.15 2.41 -9.03
C GLN A 82 -6.51 0.92 -9.11
N VAL A 83 -7.06 0.33 -8.04
CA VAL A 83 -7.55 -1.07 -8.05
C VAL A 83 -8.65 -1.24 -9.10
N ASP A 84 -9.61 -0.31 -9.17
CA ASP A 84 -10.69 -0.35 -10.15
C ASP A 84 -10.18 -0.11 -11.58
N LEU A 85 -9.24 0.81 -11.77
CA LEU A 85 -8.58 1.04 -13.05
C LEU A 85 -7.85 -0.21 -13.54
N LEU A 86 -7.13 -0.92 -12.66
CA LEU A 86 -6.46 -2.18 -12.98
C LEU A 86 -7.48 -3.26 -13.39
N ARG A 87 -8.59 -3.37 -12.66
CA ARG A 87 -9.65 -4.34 -12.99
C ARG A 87 -10.20 -4.09 -14.40
N ARG A 88 -10.54 -2.84 -14.71
CA ARG A 88 -11.07 -2.44 -16.04
C ARG A 88 -10.03 -2.61 -17.14
N PHE A 89 -8.79 -2.18 -16.90
CA PHE A 89 -7.69 -2.32 -17.85
C PHE A 89 -7.43 -3.80 -18.22
N ARG A 90 -7.47 -4.71 -17.24
CA ARG A 90 -7.30 -6.15 -17.46
C ARG A 90 -8.48 -6.79 -18.19
N ALA A 91 -9.70 -6.29 -17.98
CA ALA A 91 -10.93 -6.79 -18.62
C ALA A 91 -11.17 -6.21 -20.02
N THR A 92 -10.42 -5.20 -20.44
CA THR A 92 -10.61 -4.54 -21.74
C THR A 92 -10.11 -5.42 -22.88
N GLU A 93 -10.89 -5.53 -23.95
CA GLU A 93 -10.53 -6.31 -25.15
C GLU A 93 -10.00 -5.44 -26.29
N THR A 94 -10.37 -4.14 -26.34
CA THR A 94 -10.00 -3.24 -27.43
C THR A 94 -8.82 -2.33 -27.07
N ASP A 95 -7.94 -2.04 -28.04
CA ASP A 95 -6.78 -1.18 -27.81
C ASP A 95 -7.18 0.27 -27.49
N ALA A 96 -8.26 0.78 -28.09
CA ALA A 96 -8.73 2.14 -27.88
C ALA A 96 -9.22 2.39 -26.44
N GLU A 97 -9.92 1.44 -25.83
CA GLU A 97 -10.33 1.53 -24.43
C GLU A 97 -9.15 1.26 -23.48
N ARG A 98 -8.26 0.36 -23.87
CA ARG A 98 -7.05 0.03 -23.11
C ARG A 98 -6.17 1.26 -22.91
N GLU A 99 -5.98 2.08 -23.95
CA GLU A 99 -5.17 3.31 -23.86
C GLU A 99 -5.81 4.38 -22.94
N LYS A 100 -7.15 4.47 -22.88
CA LYS A 100 -7.82 5.38 -21.92
C LYS A 100 -7.52 4.98 -20.47
N PHE A 101 -7.69 3.70 -20.13
CA PHE A 101 -7.41 3.21 -18.77
C PHE A 101 -5.92 3.27 -18.44
N LYS A 102 -5.04 3.00 -19.41
CA LYS A 102 -3.59 3.12 -19.24
C LYS A 102 -3.17 4.51 -18.82
N SER A 103 -3.73 5.54 -19.46
CA SER A 103 -3.39 6.94 -19.15
C SER A 103 -3.79 7.31 -17.71
N ALA A 104 -5.00 6.93 -17.30
CA ALA A 104 -5.47 7.12 -15.92
C ALA A 104 -4.64 6.31 -14.92
N LEU A 105 -4.26 5.08 -15.27
CA LEU A 105 -3.43 4.20 -14.43
C LEU A 105 -2.01 4.78 -14.23
N LEU A 106 -1.41 5.34 -15.28
CA LEU A 106 -0.09 6.00 -15.16
C LEU A 106 -0.17 7.23 -14.26
N LEU A 107 -1.26 7.99 -14.33
CA LEU A 107 -1.49 9.10 -13.43
C LEU A 107 -1.63 8.62 -11.98
N SER A 108 -2.41 7.57 -11.72
CA SER A 108 -2.57 7.02 -10.37
C SER A 108 -1.25 6.50 -9.81
N ILE A 109 -0.42 5.82 -10.63
CA ILE A 109 0.93 5.36 -10.26
C ILE A 109 1.77 6.55 -9.78
N ASN A 110 1.81 7.63 -10.56
CA ASN A 110 2.60 8.82 -10.23
C ASN A 110 2.11 9.48 -8.94
N THR A 111 0.80 9.61 -8.76
CA THR A 111 0.21 10.20 -7.56
C THR A 111 0.51 9.36 -6.30
N VAL A 112 0.39 8.03 -6.39
CA VAL A 112 0.73 7.14 -5.26
C VAL A 112 2.22 7.23 -4.93
N ALA A 113 3.10 7.21 -5.93
CA ALA A 113 4.54 7.34 -5.73
C ALA A 113 4.91 8.66 -5.05
N ALA A 114 4.34 9.78 -5.50
CA ALA A 114 4.56 11.09 -4.91
C ALA A 114 4.02 11.19 -3.47
N GLY A 115 2.87 10.57 -3.19
CA GLY A 115 2.24 10.58 -1.87
C GLY A 115 2.96 9.74 -0.81
N LEU A 116 3.52 8.58 -1.21
CA LEU A 116 4.31 7.73 -0.32
C LEU A 116 5.69 8.34 -0.05
N GLY A 117 6.35 8.88 -1.08
CA GLY A 117 7.71 9.38 -1.00
C GLY A 117 8.75 8.25 -1.06
N ALA A 118 9.87 8.41 -0.35
CA ALA A 118 10.90 7.37 -0.27
C ALA A 118 10.42 6.19 0.60
N THR A 119 10.55 4.97 0.09
CA THR A 119 10.07 3.74 0.75
C THR A 119 11.17 2.71 1.04
N GLY A 120 12.41 2.92 0.57
CA GLY A 120 13.55 2.01 0.73
C GLY A 120 14.88 2.61 0.33
#